data_AF-A0A0A2HTI2-F1
#
_entry.id   AF-A0A0A2HTI2-F1
#
_cell.length_a   1.000
_cell.length_b   1.000
_cell.length_c   1.000
_cell.angle_alpha   90.00
_cell.angle_beta   90.00
_cell.angle_gamma   90.00
#
_symmetry.space_group_name_H-M   'P 1'
#
loop_
_entity.id
_entity.type
_entity.pdbx_description
1 polymer ?
#
loop_
_entity_poly.entity_id
_entity_poly.type
_entity_poly.pdbx_seq_one_letter_code
_entity_poly.pdbx_strand_id
1 'polypeptide(L)' 'MTDQQHCPGFESNKSLSAIKVACPACKAEMEMFSDEIDKKATCPKCKATFDPKSCKVSGQ' A
#
# COMPACT_ATOMS: atom_id res chain seq x y z
N MET A 1 -19.16 24.92 -21.88
CA MET A 1 -18.03 24.81 -20.94
C MET A 1 -18.62 24.65 -19.54
N THR A 2 -18.47 23.48 -18.95
CA THR A 2 -18.38 23.24 -17.49
C THR A 2 -17.63 21.92 -17.37
N ASP A 3 -16.31 22.04 -17.42
CA ASP A 3 -15.45 21.16 -16.63
C ASP A 3 -16.03 21.10 -15.22
N GLN A 4 -16.34 19.90 -14.75
CA GLN A 4 -16.26 19.48 -13.35
C GLN A 4 -16.45 17.97 -13.36
N GLN A 5 -15.39 17.27 -13.76
CA GLN A 5 -15.21 15.83 -13.60
C GLN A 5 -15.21 15.45 -12.11
N HIS A 6 -16.35 15.55 -11.43
CA HIS A 6 -16.53 14.91 -10.14
C HIS A 6 -17.06 13.50 -10.40
N CYS A 7 -16.14 12.53 -10.54
CA CYS A 7 -16.45 11.15 -10.25
C CYS A 7 -16.66 11.04 -8.72
N PRO A 8 -17.90 10.93 -8.20
CA PRO A 8 -18.21 11.03 -6.76
C PRO A 8 -17.84 9.76 -5.97
N GLY A 9 -16.80 9.04 -6.39
CA GLY A 9 -16.47 7.70 -5.88
C GLY A 9 -15.13 7.60 -5.14
N PHE A 10 -14.37 8.69 -4.99
CA PHE A 10 -13.00 8.65 -4.47
C PHE A 10 -12.82 9.36 -3.11
N GLU A 11 -13.89 9.54 -2.33
CA GLU A 11 -13.78 10.11 -0.97
C GLU A 11 -13.97 9.07 0.15
N SER A 12 -14.28 7.81 -0.19
CA SER A 12 -14.52 6.76 0.81
C SER A 12 -13.26 6.00 1.27
N ASN A 13 -12.10 6.22 0.64
CA ASN A 13 -10.84 5.59 1.05
C ASN A 13 -10.00 6.47 1.99
N LYS A 14 -10.59 7.57 2.49
CA LYS A 14 -9.91 8.67 3.21
C LYS A 14 -9.38 8.29 4.61
N SER A 15 -9.62 7.07 5.05
CA SER A 15 -9.12 6.50 6.32
C SER A 15 -8.09 5.39 6.15
N LEU A 16 -7.84 4.91 4.93
CA LEU A 16 -6.83 3.89 4.67
C LEU A 16 -5.50 4.55 4.36
N SER A 17 -4.63 4.64 5.36
CA SER A 17 -3.26 5.13 5.18
C SER A 17 -2.49 4.15 4.30
N ALA A 18 -2.19 4.58 3.08
CA ALA A 18 -1.22 3.91 2.22
C ALA A 18 0.17 4.12 2.82
N ILE A 19 0.85 3.03 3.12
CA ILE A 19 2.23 3.01 3.56
C ILE A 19 3.09 2.38 2.48
N LYS A 20 4.32 2.86 2.35
CA LYS A 20 5.32 2.21 1.50
C LYS A 20 5.94 1.06 2.29
N VAL A 21 6.09 -0.09 1.67
CA VAL A 21 6.84 -1.22 2.23
C VAL A 21 7.83 -1.72 1.20
N ALA A 22 9.02 -2.10 1.65
CA ALA A 22 10.03 -2.70 0.81
C ALA A 22 10.04 -4.22 1.02
N CYS A 23 9.95 -4.99 -0.06
CA CYS A 23 10.04 -6.44 0.04
C CYS A 23 11.46 -6.85 0.50
N PRO A 24 11.62 -7.63 1.57
CA PRO A 24 12.94 -8.05 2.06
C PRO A 24 13.66 -9.02 1.11
N ALA A 25 12.92 -9.73 0.26
CA ALA A 25 13.49 -10.71 -0.67
C ALA A 25 14.04 -10.08 -1.96
N CYS A 26 13.33 -9.10 -2.53
CA CYS A 26 13.68 -8.50 -3.83
C CYS A 26 13.91 -6.99 -3.80
N LYS A 27 13.75 -6.34 -2.63
CA LYS A 27 13.85 -4.88 -2.42
C LYS A 27 12.90 -4.04 -3.28
N ALA A 28 11.83 -4.65 -3.79
CA ALA A 28 10.80 -3.90 -4.50
C ALA A 28 9.99 -3.05 -3.53
N GLU A 29 9.88 -1.76 -3.84
CA GLU A 29 8.97 -0.83 -3.16
C GLU A 29 7.55 -1.08 -3.65
N MET A 30 6.62 -1.19 -2.71
CA MET A 30 5.20 -1.33 -3.02
C MET A 30 4.37 -0.56 -2.00
N GLU A 31 3.25 -0.03 -2.46
CA GLU A 31 2.29 0.67 -1.62
C GLU A 31 1.29 -0.35 -1.08
N MET A 32 1.23 -0.48 0.24
CA MET A 32 0.24 -1.30 0.93
C MET A 32 -0.58 -0.44 1.86
N PHE A 33 -1.85 -0.79 2.03
CA PHE A 33 -2.72 -0.11 2.98
C PHE A 33 -2.53 -0.65 4.39
N SER A 34 -2.83 0.20 5.38
CA SER A 34 -2.68 -0.13 6.80
C SER A 34 -3.48 -1.36 7.27
N ASP A 35 -4.52 -1.77 6.54
CA ASP A 35 -5.29 -3.00 6.79
C ASP A 35 -4.61 -4.25 6.18
N GLU A 36 -3.99 -4.10 5.01
CA GLU A 36 -3.29 -5.20 4.33
C GLU A 36 -1.98 -5.61 5.00
N ILE A 37 -1.39 -4.69 5.76
CA ILE A 37 -0.07 -4.90 6.38
C ILE A 37 -0.12 -5.70 7.67
N ASP A 38 -1.29 -5.87 8.28
CA ASP A 38 -1.42 -6.62 9.54
C ASP A 38 -1.36 -8.14 9.31
N LYS A 39 -1.58 -8.56 8.06
CA LYS A 39 -1.45 -9.93 7.58
C LYS A 39 -0.20 -10.14 6.73
N LYS A 40 0.15 -11.41 6.53
CA LYS A 40 1.24 -11.81 5.62
C LYS A 40 0.91 -11.33 4.21
N ALA A 41 1.78 -10.51 3.64
CA ALA A 41 1.63 -10.03 2.29
C ALA A 41 2.56 -10.75 1.33
N THR A 42 2.07 -10.98 0.12
CA THR A 42 2.85 -11.63 -0.93
C THR A 42 3.36 -10.58 -1.89
N CYS A 43 4.67 -10.57 -2.12
CA CYS A 43 5.28 -9.63 -3.04
C CYS A 43 4.79 -9.88 -4.48
N PRO A 44 4.25 -8.89 -5.20
CA PRO A 44 3.81 -9.08 -6.59
C PRO A 44 4.98 -9.28 -7.55
N LYS A 45 6.21 -8.90 -7.17
CA LYS A 45 7.42 -9.05 -7.99
C LYS A 45 8.02 -10.45 -7.87
N CYS A 46 8.36 -10.88 -6.66
CA CYS A 46 9.05 -12.15 -6.42
C CYS A 46 8.16 -13.27 -5.88
N LYS A 47 6.89 -12.97 -5.58
CA LYS A 47 5.92 -13.91 -4.99
C LYS A 47 6.34 -14.50 -3.64
N ALA A 48 7.31 -13.87 -2.96
CA ALA A 48 7.66 -14.23 -1.59
C ALA A 48 6.61 -13.69 -0.62
N THR A 49 6.24 -14.51 0.35
CA THR A 49 5.38 -14.13 1.47
C THR A 49 6.24 -13.55 2.59
N PHE A 50 5.90 -12.35 3.07
CA PHE A 50 6.62 -11.66 4.14
C PHE A 50 5.65 -10.84 5.00
N ASP A 51 6.13 -10.39 6.15
CA ASP A 51 5.34 -9.58 7.09
C ASP A 51 5.63 -8.08 6.84
N PRO A 52 4.77 -7.38 6.07
CA PRO A 52 4.97 -5.97 5.75
C PRO A 52 4.93 -5.07 6.99
N LYS A 53 4.26 -5.49 8.08
CA LYS A 53 4.30 -4.82 9.39
C LYS A 53 5.72 -4.70 9.95
N SER A 54 6.57 -5.69 9.70
CA SER A 54 7.98 -5.69 10.13
C SER A 54 8.89 -5.00 9.10
N CYS A 55 8.40 -4.78 7.89
CA CYS A 55 9.13 -4.14 6.79
C CYS A 55 8.64 -2.72 6.48
N LYS A 56 7.87 -2.11 7.38
CA LYS A 56 7.48 -0.70 7.25
C LYS A 56 8.74 0.13 7.14
N VAL A 57 8.89 0.86 6.04
CA VAL A 57 9.82 1.98 6.02
C VAL A 57 9.19 3.03 6.92
N SER A 58 9.70 3.13 8.15
CA SER A 58 9.37 4.22 9.06
C SER A 58 9.73 5.53 8.35
N GLY A 59 8.75 6.11 7.68
CA GLY A 59 8.78 7.53 7.35
C GLY A 59 8.91 8.26 8.67
N GLN A 60 10.02 8.99 8.78
CA GLN A 60 10.44 9.79 9.93
C GLN A 60 9.34 10.73 10.42
#